data_AF-A0A419V3A2-F1
#
_entry.id   AF-A0A419V3A2-F1
#
_cell.length_a   1.000
_cell.length_b   1.000
_cell.length_c   1.000
_cell.angle_alpha   90.00
_cell.angle_beta   90.00
_cell.angle_gamma   90.00
#
_symmetry.space_group_name_H-M   'P 1'
#
loop_
_entity.id
_entity.type
_entity.pdbx_description
1 polymer ?
#
loop_
_entity_poly.entity_id
_entity_poly.type
_entity_poly.pdbx_seq_one_letter_code
_entity_poly.pdbx_strand_id
1 'polypeptide(L)'
;MEWLDQASVGFIVVFLATLFLIGELLVKTKGLFGILGLAFITLYFAHHIEGAASIWILALYAGGLMLIIFDGKVTGDGTFGVIGIILMSLSVAVPTPGILYGVLAVFGFLLGIVGALVFLKVFPRRGLWDKLTLKDKLSSDSGYNSMNESYKELIGKKGKALTAFRPTGTIEVEGERYSATSGGQWIEAGVDIEVVSADGTRILIKKMEQASQTSS
;
A
#
# COMPACT_ATOMS: atom_id res chain seq x y z
N MET A 1 -35.77 -7.14 -23.33
CA MET A 1 -35.30 -7.87 -22.14
C MET A 1 -36.25 -7.55 -20.99
N GLU A 2 -37.46 -8.11 -20.99
CA GLU A 2 -38.51 -7.70 -20.03
C GLU A 2 -38.17 -7.99 -18.56
N TRP A 3 -37.23 -8.90 -18.31
CA TRP A 3 -36.73 -9.20 -16.97
C TRP A 3 -35.90 -8.05 -16.38
N LEU A 4 -35.32 -7.15 -17.20
CA LEU A 4 -34.60 -5.96 -16.71
C LEU A 4 -35.53 -4.85 -16.23
N ASP A 5 -36.83 -4.91 -16.56
CA ASP A 5 -37.82 -3.96 -16.04
C ASP A 5 -38.12 -4.20 -14.56
N GLN A 6 -37.72 -5.36 -14.01
CA GLN A 6 -37.78 -5.63 -12.58
C GLN A 6 -36.65 -4.93 -11.83
N ALA A 7 -37.01 -4.07 -10.88
CA ALA A 7 -36.04 -3.31 -10.07
C ALA A 7 -35.01 -4.19 -9.34
N SER A 8 -35.41 -5.40 -8.93
CA SER A 8 -34.49 -6.35 -8.28
C SER A 8 -33.42 -6.86 -9.24
N VAL A 9 -33.76 -7.07 -10.51
CA VAL A 9 -32.80 -7.46 -11.53
C VAL A 9 -31.85 -6.31 -11.84
N GLY A 10 -32.38 -5.10 -12.04
CA GLY A 10 -31.57 -3.89 -12.20
C GLY A 10 -30.56 -3.70 -11.08
N PHE A 11 -31.01 -3.85 -9.84
CA PHE A 11 -30.15 -3.84 -8.66
C PHE A 11 -29.00 -4.85 -8.77
N ILE A 12 -29.28 -6.11 -9.12
CA ILE A 12 -28.25 -7.16 -9.22
C ILE A 12 -27.27 -6.82 -10.35
N VAL A 13 -27.76 -6.38 -11.50
CA VAL A 13 -26.91 -6.06 -12.66
C VAL A 13 -25.99 -4.87 -12.35
N VAL A 14 -26.52 -3.79 -11.77
CA VAL A 14 -25.71 -2.62 -11.37
C VAL A 14 -24.73 -3.02 -10.27
N PHE A 15 -25.15 -3.80 -9.28
CA PHE A 15 -24.28 -4.34 -8.24
C PHE A 15 -23.09 -5.09 -8.83
N LEU A 16 -23.33 -6.07 -9.71
CA LEU A 16 -22.27 -6.85 -10.34
C LEU A 16 -21.38 -5.97 -11.24
N ALA A 17 -21.97 -5.07 -12.01
CA ALA A 17 -21.24 -4.12 -12.86
C ALA A 17 -20.24 -3.31 -12.04
N THR A 18 -20.71 -2.67 -10.96
CA THR A 18 -19.88 -1.83 -10.08
C THR A 18 -18.87 -2.67 -9.31
N LEU A 19 -19.28 -3.84 -8.79
CA LEU A 19 -18.41 -4.77 -8.08
C LEU A 19 -17.18 -5.13 -8.92
N PHE A 20 -17.39 -5.50 -10.18
CA PHE A 20 -16.29 -5.90 -11.06
C PHE A 20 -15.47 -4.71 -11.56
N LEU A 21 -16.11 -3.58 -11.91
CA LEU A 21 -15.38 -2.38 -12.35
C LEU A 21 -14.49 -1.81 -11.24
N ILE A 22 -15.06 -1.56 -10.06
CA ILE A 22 -14.29 -1.06 -8.92
C ILE A 22 -13.31 -2.12 -8.43
N GLY A 23 -13.69 -3.40 -8.46
CA GLY A 23 -12.80 -4.52 -8.15
C GLY A 23 -11.53 -4.52 -9.00
N GLU A 24 -11.64 -4.34 -10.32
CA GLU A 24 -10.48 -4.21 -11.24
C GLU A 24 -9.63 -2.96 -10.94
N LEU A 25 -10.24 -1.86 -10.49
CA LEU A 25 -9.48 -0.68 -10.09
C LEU A 25 -8.69 -0.94 -8.80
N LEU A 26 -9.23 -1.71 -7.88
CA LEU A 26 -8.62 -2.03 -6.59
C LEU A 26 -7.55 -3.14 -6.68
N VAL A 27 -7.70 -4.08 -7.62
CA VAL A 27 -6.94 -5.34 -7.67
C VAL A 27 -6.28 -5.55 -9.05
N LYS A 28 -5.12 -6.22 -9.08
CA LYS A 28 -4.46 -6.62 -10.35
C LYS A 28 -5.04 -7.91 -10.92
N THR A 29 -6.17 -7.82 -11.61
CA THR A 29 -6.84 -8.97 -12.29
C THR A 29 -6.66 -9.00 -13.81
N LYS A 30 -5.64 -8.29 -14.33
CA LYS A 30 -5.27 -8.24 -15.76
C LYS A 30 -6.42 -7.77 -16.69
N GLY A 31 -7.38 -7.01 -16.17
CA GLY A 31 -8.51 -6.48 -16.95
C GLY A 31 -9.74 -7.39 -17.02
N LEU A 32 -9.71 -8.61 -16.47
CA LEU A 32 -10.83 -9.56 -16.58
C LEU A 32 -12.11 -9.01 -15.93
N PHE A 33 -12.00 -8.50 -14.70
CA PHE A 33 -13.14 -7.89 -14.01
C PHE A 33 -13.55 -6.58 -14.68
N GLY A 34 -12.61 -5.84 -15.27
CA GLY A 34 -12.93 -4.65 -16.05
C GLY A 34 -13.85 -4.95 -17.23
N ILE A 35 -13.53 -5.98 -18.02
CA ILE A 35 -14.35 -6.40 -19.17
C ILE A 35 -15.72 -6.89 -18.71
N LEU A 36 -15.76 -7.70 -17.64
CA LEU A 36 -17.01 -8.25 -17.13
C LEU A 36 -17.93 -7.16 -16.58
N GLY A 37 -17.38 -6.23 -15.80
CA GLY A 37 -18.12 -5.09 -15.27
C GLY A 37 -18.59 -4.14 -16.38
N LEU A 38 -17.75 -3.94 -17.42
CA LEU A 38 -18.14 -3.17 -18.60
C LEU A 38 -19.32 -3.85 -19.35
N ALA A 39 -19.28 -5.17 -19.51
CA ALA A 39 -20.37 -5.90 -20.16
C ALA A 39 -21.71 -5.73 -19.41
N PHE A 40 -21.71 -5.85 -18.07
CA PHE A 40 -22.91 -5.65 -17.27
C PHE A 40 -23.45 -4.22 -17.34
N ILE A 41 -22.57 -3.20 -17.24
CA ILE A 41 -23.04 -1.80 -17.30
C ILE A 41 -23.53 -1.43 -18.71
N THR A 42 -22.87 -1.93 -19.75
CA THR A 42 -23.33 -1.74 -21.14
C THR A 42 -24.70 -2.39 -21.34
N LEU A 43 -24.91 -3.60 -20.83
CA LEU A 43 -26.21 -4.27 -20.88
C LEU A 43 -27.29 -3.48 -20.12
N TYR A 44 -26.96 -2.95 -18.94
CA TYR A 44 -27.89 -2.11 -18.16
C TYR A 44 -28.32 -0.86 -18.94
N PHE A 45 -27.35 -0.11 -19.46
CA PHE A 45 -27.63 1.12 -20.20
C PHE A 45 -28.28 0.85 -21.55
N ALA A 46 -27.93 -0.23 -22.25
CA ALA A 46 -28.56 -0.59 -23.52
C ALA A 46 -30.07 -0.87 -23.37
N HIS A 47 -30.53 -1.26 -22.18
CA HIS A 47 -31.95 -1.49 -21.90
C HIS A 47 -32.66 -0.23 -21.39
N HIS A 48 -32.02 0.55 -20.52
CA HIS A 48 -32.68 1.68 -19.82
C HIS A 48 -32.56 3.02 -20.55
N ILE A 49 -31.68 3.12 -21.54
CA ILE A 49 -31.44 4.36 -22.25
C ILE A 49 -32.03 4.26 -23.67
N GLU A 50 -32.95 5.17 -23.98
CA GLU A 50 -33.44 5.39 -25.33
C GLU A 50 -33.33 6.88 -25.74
N GLY A 51 -33.07 7.13 -27.03
CA GLY A 51 -33.06 8.48 -27.61
C GLY A 51 -31.81 9.33 -27.33
N ALA A 52 -31.93 10.64 -27.51
CA ALA A 52 -30.80 11.59 -27.48
C ALA A 52 -30.20 11.83 -26.08
N ALA A 53 -30.93 11.50 -25.00
CA ALA A 53 -30.42 11.57 -23.64
C ALA A 53 -29.30 10.54 -23.36
N SER A 54 -29.17 9.54 -24.24
CA SER A 54 -28.20 8.45 -24.13
C SER A 54 -26.76 8.89 -24.02
N ILE A 55 -26.36 9.81 -24.90
CA ILE A 55 -24.99 10.29 -24.97
C ILE A 55 -24.59 10.97 -23.65
N TRP A 56 -25.51 11.74 -23.06
CA TRP A 56 -25.25 12.53 -21.85
C TRP A 56 -25.11 11.64 -20.62
N ILE A 57 -25.99 10.64 -20.48
CA ILE A 57 -25.93 9.71 -19.34
C ILE A 57 -24.67 8.85 -19.41
N LEU A 58 -24.31 8.36 -20.60
CA LEU A 58 -23.06 7.62 -20.81
C LEU A 58 -21.83 8.49 -20.55
N ALA A 59 -21.82 9.74 -21.03
CA ALA A 59 -20.76 10.70 -20.75
C ALA A 59 -20.63 11.00 -19.25
N LEU A 60 -21.75 11.08 -18.54
CA LEU A 60 -21.77 11.32 -17.10
C LEU A 60 -21.23 10.12 -16.31
N TYR A 61 -21.59 8.89 -16.69
CA TYR A 61 -21.01 7.66 -16.12
C TYR A 61 -19.50 7.57 -16.40
N ALA A 62 -19.09 7.76 -17.66
CA ALA A 62 -17.68 7.70 -18.07
C ALA A 62 -16.84 8.81 -17.42
N GLY A 63 -17.37 10.02 -17.33
CA GLY A 63 -16.75 11.14 -16.64
C GLY A 63 -16.58 10.88 -15.16
N GLY A 64 -17.59 10.33 -14.49
CA GLY A 64 -17.50 9.91 -13.09
C GLY A 64 -16.43 8.83 -12.86
N LEU A 65 -16.38 7.81 -13.72
CA LEU A 65 -15.34 6.78 -13.68
C LEU A 65 -13.94 7.36 -13.90
N MET A 66 -13.80 8.28 -14.86
CA MET A 66 -12.53 8.95 -15.16
C MET A 66 -12.05 9.80 -13.99
N LEU A 67 -12.95 10.50 -13.29
CA LEU A 67 -12.64 11.24 -12.08
C LEU A 67 -12.13 10.32 -10.95
N ILE A 68 -12.75 9.15 -10.75
CA ILE A 68 -12.27 8.17 -9.76
C ILE A 68 -10.85 7.69 -10.12
N ILE A 69 -10.60 7.38 -11.40
CA ILE A 69 -9.28 6.95 -11.87
C ILE A 69 -8.25 8.07 -11.73
N PHE A 70 -8.63 9.30 -12.03
CA PHE A 70 -7.78 10.49 -11.90
C PHE A 70 -7.43 10.74 -10.44
N ASP A 71 -8.43 10.73 -9.55
CA ASP A 71 -8.26 10.89 -8.11
C ASP A 71 -7.25 9.88 -7.56
N GLY A 72 -7.43 8.59 -7.88
CA GLY A 72 -6.54 7.53 -7.41
C GLY A 72 -5.11 7.58 -7.99
N LYS A 73 -4.87 8.29 -9.09
CA LYS A 73 -3.53 8.39 -9.72
C LYS A 73 -2.81 9.70 -9.43
N VAL A 74 -3.54 10.81 -9.34
CA VAL A 74 -3.01 12.17 -9.36
C VAL A 74 -3.18 12.85 -8.02
N THR A 75 -4.40 12.91 -7.47
CA THR A 75 -4.71 13.69 -6.26
C THR A 75 -4.47 12.88 -4.99
N GLY A 76 -5.09 11.71 -4.87
CA GLY A 76 -4.98 10.80 -3.73
C GLY A 76 -5.67 11.27 -2.45
N ASP A 77 -6.47 12.33 -2.50
CA ASP A 77 -7.18 12.91 -1.34
C ASP A 77 -8.65 12.44 -1.21
N GLY A 78 -9.21 11.84 -2.27
CA GLY A 78 -10.59 11.36 -2.29
C GLY A 78 -11.61 12.38 -2.83
N THR A 79 -11.22 13.63 -3.09
CA THR A 79 -12.18 14.69 -3.44
C THR A 79 -12.83 14.44 -4.80
N PHE A 80 -12.03 14.14 -5.83
CA PHE A 80 -12.56 13.83 -7.15
C PHE A 80 -13.20 12.43 -7.18
N GLY A 81 -12.77 11.52 -6.29
CA GLY A 81 -13.36 10.22 -6.10
C GLY A 81 -14.83 10.32 -5.66
N VAL A 82 -15.13 11.15 -4.66
CA VAL A 82 -16.50 11.37 -4.18
C VAL A 82 -17.39 12.00 -5.26
N ILE A 83 -16.87 13.01 -5.97
CA ILE A 83 -17.60 13.62 -7.10
C ILE A 83 -17.91 12.57 -8.16
N GLY A 84 -16.94 11.73 -8.50
CA GLY A 84 -17.12 10.64 -9.47
C GLY A 84 -18.19 9.64 -9.04
N ILE A 85 -18.21 9.25 -7.75
CA ILE A 85 -19.24 8.37 -7.18
C ILE A 85 -20.64 8.99 -7.29
N ILE A 86 -20.78 10.29 -7.01
CA ILE A 86 -22.06 11.00 -7.13
C ILE A 86 -22.53 11.01 -8.59
N LEU A 87 -21.64 11.34 -9.53
CA LEU A 87 -21.97 11.33 -10.95
C LEU A 87 -22.39 9.93 -11.41
N MET A 88 -21.62 8.89 -11.09
CA MET A 88 -21.97 7.53 -11.45
C MET A 88 -23.31 7.11 -10.84
N SER A 89 -23.59 7.46 -9.58
CA SER A 89 -24.88 7.18 -8.93
C SER A 89 -26.06 7.83 -9.66
N LEU A 90 -25.92 9.10 -10.07
CA LEU A 90 -26.94 9.81 -10.84
C LEU A 90 -27.16 9.16 -12.21
N SER A 91 -26.07 8.81 -12.91
CA SER A 91 -26.17 8.20 -14.23
C SER A 91 -26.90 6.85 -14.23
N VAL A 92 -26.80 6.04 -13.18
CA VAL A 92 -27.54 4.76 -13.09
C VAL A 92 -28.99 4.95 -12.65
N ALA A 93 -29.31 6.01 -11.90
CA ALA A 93 -30.64 6.26 -11.37
C ALA A 93 -31.59 6.93 -12.38
N VAL A 94 -31.09 7.95 -13.09
CA VAL A 94 -31.87 8.80 -14.00
C VAL A 94 -32.59 8.04 -15.14
N PRO A 95 -31.97 7.07 -15.84
CA PRO A 95 -32.62 6.39 -16.96
C PRO A 95 -33.67 5.36 -16.54
N THR A 96 -33.96 5.21 -15.25
CA THR A 96 -34.87 4.16 -14.76
C THR A 96 -36.33 4.59 -14.88
N PRO A 97 -37.27 3.65 -15.11
CA PRO A 97 -38.68 3.97 -15.36
C PRO A 97 -39.45 4.47 -14.12
N GLY A 98 -38.85 4.44 -12.92
CA GLY A 98 -39.49 4.90 -11.71
C GLY A 98 -38.54 5.11 -10.53
N ILE A 99 -38.97 5.93 -9.56
CA ILE A 99 -38.16 6.35 -8.41
C ILE A 99 -37.67 5.15 -7.60
N LEU A 100 -38.53 4.16 -7.34
CA LEU A 100 -38.15 2.97 -6.58
C LEU A 100 -37.06 2.17 -7.30
N TYR A 101 -37.14 2.06 -8.63
CA TYR A 101 -36.12 1.41 -9.44
C TYR A 101 -34.80 2.17 -9.34
N GLY A 102 -34.82 3.49 -9.53
CA GLY A 102 -33.63 4.33 -9.42
C GLY A 102 -32.95 4.25 -8.06
N VAL A 103 -33.73 4.24 -6.97
CA VAL A 103 -33.23 4.07 -5.61
C VAL A 103 -32.56 2.69 -5.46
N LEU A 104 -33.20 1.62 -5.93
CA LEU A 104 -32.60 0.28 -5.93
C LEU A 104 -31.31 0.23 -6.75
N ALA A 105 -31.27 0.84 -7.94
CA ALA A 105 -30.06 0.91 -8.75
C ALA A 105 -28.90 1.59 -8.01
N VAL A 106 -29.17 2.70 -7.30
CA VAL A 106 -28.16 3.37 -6.45
C VAL A 106 -27.73 2.47 -5.29
N PHE A 107 -28.65 1.78 -4.63
CA PHE A 107 -28.28 0.81 -3.59
C PHE A 107 -27.41 -0.32 -4.13
N GLY A 108 -27.72 -0.84 -5.33
CA GLY A 108 -26.89 -1.84 -6.01
C GLY A 108 -25.49 -1.30 -6.29
N PHE A 109 -25.39 -0.08 -6.80
CA PHE A 109 -24.13 0.62 -7.04
C PHE A 109 -23.29 0.77 -5.76
N LEU A 110 -23.88 1.31 -4.68
CA LEU A 110 -23.19 1.50 -3.39
C LEU A 110 -22.73 0.17 -2.78
N LEU A 111 -23.58 -0.86 -2.82
CA LEU A 111 -23.20 -2.19 -2.36
C LEU A 111 -22.12 -2.81 -3.25
N GLY A 112 -22.11 -2.51 -4.55
CA GLY A 112 -21.04 -2.94 -5.46
C GLY A 112 -19.70 -2.34 -5.08
N ILE A 113 -19.66 -1.05 -4.72
CA ILE A 113 -18.45 -0.38 -4.19
C ILE A 113 -17.96 -1.08 -2.91
N VAL A 114 -18.86 -1.27 -1.94
CA VAL A 114 -18.51 -1.91 -0.66
C VAL A 114 -18.06 -3.36 -0.88
N GLY A 115 -18.76 -4.10 -1.74
CA GLY A 115 -18.43 -5.47 -2.11
C GLY A 115 -17.07 -5.57 -2.79
N ALA A 116 -16.67 -4.56 -3.58
CA ALA A 116 -15.37 -4.55 -4.23
C ALA A 116 -14.21 -4.49 -3.23
N LEU A 117 -14.44 -3.95 -2.02
CA LEU A 117 -13.44 -3.98 -0.94
C LEU A 117 -13.12 -5.41 -0.49
N VAL A 118 -14.04 -6.37 -0.64
CA VAL A 118 -13.78 -7.78 -0.33
C VAL A 118 -12.69 -8.36 -1.24
N PHE A 119 -12.58 -7.89 -2.48
CA PHE A 119 -11.53 -8.35 -3.41
C PHE A 119 -10.13 -8.00 -2.91
N LEU A 120 -9.96 -6.91 -2.13
CA LEU A 120 -8.68 -6.55 -1.51
C LEU A 120 -8.20 -7.57 -0.47
N LYS A 121 -9.08 -8.45 0.03
CA LYS A 121 -8.74 -9.54 0.96
C LYS A 121 -8.33 -10.83 0.22
N VAL A 122 -8.82 -11.02 -1.00
CA VAL A 122 -8.64 -12.26 -1.78
C VAL A 122 -7.51 -12.14 -2.80
N PHE A 123 -7.31 -10.95 -3.37
CA PHE A 123 -6.40 -10.74 -4.50
C PHE A 123 -5.32 -9.69 -4.22
N PRO A 124 -4.18 -9.72 -4.95
CA PRO A 124 -3.11 -8.76 -4.78
C PRO A 124 -3.57 -7.33 -5.15
N ARG A 125 -3.31 -6.39 -4.24
CA ARG A 125 -3.69 -4.99 -4.40
C ARG A 125 -3.02 -4.36 -5.62
N ARG A 126 -3.76 -3.50 -6.32
CA ARG A 126 -3.22 -2.66 -7.38
C ARG A 126 -2.45 -1.51 -6.74
N GLY A 127 -1.17 -1.36 -7.08
CA GLY A 127 -0.27 -0.33 -6.53
C GLY A 127 -0.62 1.12 -6.86
N LEU A 128 -1.88 1.41 -7.23
CA LEU A 128 -2.44 2.76 -7.24
C LEU A 128 -2.47 3.36 -5.82
N TRP A 129 -2.51 2.50 -4.79
CA TRP A 129 -2.50 2.89 -3.37
C TRP A 129 -1.10 2.90 -2.74
N ASP A 130 -0.07 2.41 -3.44
CA ASP A 130 1.26 2.24 -2.84
C ASP A 130 1.94 3.58 -2.52
N LYS A 131 1.50 4.71 -3.08
CA LYS A 131 2.08 6.03 -2.77
C LYS A 131 1.80 6.52 -1.34
N LEU A 132 0.82 5.95 -0.63
CA LEU A 132 0.59 6.24 0.79
C LEU A 132 1.45 5.38 1.73
N THR A 133 2.00 4.26 1.25
CA THR A 133 2.89 3.39 2.04
C THR A 133 4.34 3.38 1.55
N LEU A 134 4.65 3.95 0.38
CA LEU A 134 6.02 4.05 -0.13
C LEU A 134 6.88 5.08 0.61
N LYS A 135 6.28 5.95 1.43
CA LYS A 135 7.05 6.83 2.33
C LYS A 135 7.46 6.16 3.63
N ASP A 136 6.74 5.15 4.10
CA ASP A 136 7.06 4.47 5.37
C ASP A 136 7.77 3.13 5.22
N LYS A 137 7.65 2.44 4.07
CA LYS A 137 8.29 1.12 3.88
C LYS A 137 9.61 1.10 3.13
N LEU A 138 10.01 2.19 2.47
CA LEU A 138 11.27 2.24 1.71
C LEU A 138 12.49 2.69 2.52
N SER A 139 12.31 3.10 3.79
CA SER A 139 13.44 3.51 4.65
C SER A 139 13.81 2.50 5.73
N SER A 140 12.95 1.51 6.05
CA SER A 140 13.13 0.69 7.26
C SER A 140 13.27 -0.82 7.05
N ASP A 141 12.86 -1.41 5.91
CA ASP A 141 12.82 -2.89 5.80
C ASP A 141 13.90 -3.51 4.89
N SER A 142 14.36 -2.82 3.84
CA SER A 142 15.37 -3.40 2.92
C SER A 142 16.83 -3.08 3.30
N GLY A 143 17.06 -2.01 4.06
CA GLY A 143 18.40 -1.66 4.57
C GLY A 143 18.67 -2.18 5.99
N TYR A 144 17.61 -2.46 6.76
CA TYR A 144 17.75 -2.80 8.18
C TYR A 144 17.99 -4.30 8.41
N ASN A 145 17.42 -5.16 7.56
CA ASN A 145 17.54 -6.60 7.72
C ASN A 145 18.89 -7.14 7.21
N SER A 146 19.40 -6.59 6.11
CA SER A 146 20.73 -6.89 5.57
C SER A 146 21.85 -6.32 6.46
N MET A 147 21.65 -5.14 7.03
CA MET A 147 22.59 -4.55 8.00
C MET A 147 22.58 -5.32 9.33
N ASN A 148 21.44 -5.86 9.77
CA ASN A 148 21.37 -6.70 10.97
C ASN A 148 22.16 -8.01 10.88
N GLU A 149 22.22 -8.67 9.72
CA GLU A 149 23.02 -9.90 9.59
C GLU A 149 24.53 -9.63 9.66
N SER A 150 25.02 -8.60 8.97
CA SER A 150 26.44 -8.24 9.00
C SER A 150 26.92 -7.82 10.40
N TYR A 151 26.05 -7.21 11.21
CA TYR A 151 26.40 -6.82 12.58
C TYR A 151 26.51 -8.02 13.52
N LYS A 152 25.73 -9.08 13.33
CA LYS A 152 25.86 -10.32 14.13
C LYS A 152 27.21 -10.99 13.90
N GLU A 153 27.79 -10.89 12.71
CA GLU A 153 29.12 -11.42 12.41
C GLU A 153 30.25 -10.68 13.14
N LEU A 154 29.99 -9.48 13.67
CA LEU A 154 30.98 -8.73 14.45
C LEU A 154 31.09 -9.24 15.89
N ILE A 155 30.11 -9.99 16.41
CA ILE A 155 30.11 -10.47 17.79
C ILE A 155 31.29 -11.44 18.00
N GLY A 156 32.12 -11.16 19.01
CA GLY A 156 33.34 -11.92 19.31
C GLY A 156 34.56 -11.54 18.47
N LYS A 157 34.44 -10.60 17.51
CA LYS A 157 35.59 -10.08 16.78
C LYS A 157 36.37 -9.07 17.61
N LYS A 158 37.69 -9.10 17.41
CA LYS A 158 38.65 -8.18 18.02
C LYS A 158 38.89 -7.00 17.09
N GLY A 159 39.04 -5.82 17.69
CA GLY A 159 39.30 -4.58 16.97
C GLY A 159 40.08 -3.59 17.81
N LYS A 160 40.18 -2.36 17.31
CA LYS A 160 40.91 -1.27 17.96
C LYS A 160 40.03 -0.05 18.10
N ALA A 161 40.03 0.58 19.27
CA ALA A 161 39.39 1.88 19.46
C ALA A 161 40.15 2.96 18.67
N LEU A 162 39.49 3.65 17.74
CA LEU A 162 40.10 4.78 17.02
C LEU A 162 39.95 6.09 17.78
N THR A 163 38.87 6.24 18.54
CA THR A 163 38.62 7.41 19.39
C THR A 163 38.46 7.00 20.84
N ALA A 164 38.63 7.94 21.77
CA ALA A 164 38.34 7.70 23.18
C ALA A 164 36.81 7.60 23.40
N PHE A 165 36.37 6.61 24.17
CA PHE A 165 34.95 6.33 24.41
C PHE A 165 34.46 7.07 25.65
N ARG A 166 33.48 7.96 25.45
CA ARG A 166 32.78 8.72 26.51
C ARG A 166 31.29 8.96 26.22
N PRO A 167 30.37 7.99 26.36
CA PRO A 167 30.51 6.53 26.36
C PRO A 167 30.44 5.92 24.95
N THR A 168 30.39 6.75 23.91
CA THR A 168 30.36 6.35 22.49
C THR A 168 31.68 6.73 21.83
N GLY A 169 32.11 5.94 20.85
CA GLY A 169 33.32 6.18 20.08
C GLY A 169 33.34 5.34 18.81
N THR A 170 34.44 5.43 18.07
CA THR A 170 34.64 4.70 16.81
C THR A 170 35.64 3.58 17.04
N ILE A 171 35.32 2.38 16.56
CA ILE A 171 36.21 1.23 16.51
C ILE A 171 36.57 0.89 15.06
N GLU A 172 37.68 0.19 14.89
CA GLU A 172 38.06 -0.48 13.65
C GLU A 172 38.08 -1.99 13.89
N VAL A 173 37.33 -2.74 13.08
CA VAL A 173 37.25 -4.21 13.11
C VAL A 173 37.42 -4.69 11.68
N GLU A 174 38.40 -5.56 11.43
CA GLU A 174 38.71 -6.09 10.08
C GLU A 174 38.94 -5.02 8.99
N GLY A 175 39.44 -3.84 9.39
CA GLY A 175 39.71 -2.71 8.47
C GLY A 175 38.50 -1.81 8.19
N GLU A 176 37.32 -2.15 8.72
CA GLU A 176 36.10 -1.35 8.61
C GLU A 176 35.84 -0.57 9.90
N ARG A 177 35.28 0.63 9.77
CA ARG A 177 35.04 1.55 10.89
C ARG A 177 33.59 1.50 11.36
N TYR A 178 33.40 1.23 12.64
CA TYR A 178 32.07 1.11 13.25
C TYR A 178 31.90 2.06 14.44
N SER A 179 30.66 2.51 14.67
CA SER A 179 30.30 3.25 15.88
C SER A 179 29.88 2.28 16.97
N ALA A 180 30.47 2.41 18.16
CA ALA A 180 30.20 1.52 19.28
C ALA A 180 30.06 2.30 20.60
N THR A 181 29.56 1.62 21.63
CA THR A 181 29.51 2.13 23.00
C THR A 181 30.21 1.19 23.96
N SER A 182 30.87 1.75 24.96
CA SER A 182 31.65 1.02 25.97
C SER A 182 30.83 0.62 27.21
N GLY A 183 29.50 0.79 27.18
CA GLY A 183 28.62 0.44 28.30
C GLY A 183 28.88 1.27 29.58
N GLY A 184 29.53 2.42 29.45
CA GLY A 184 29.90 3.29 30.58
C GLY A 184 31.36 3.18 31.03
N GLN A 185 32.18 2.33 30.39
CA GLN A 185 33.62 2.26 30.68
C GLN A 185 34.40 3.29 29.86
N TRP A 186 35.42 3.90 30.47
CA TRP A 186 36.34 4.73 29.71
C TRP A 186 37.33 3.88 28.93
N ILE A 187 37.42 4.10 27.61
CA ILE A 187 38.39 3.44 26.73
C ILE A 187 39.17 4.53 26.01
N GLU A 188 40.50 4.46 26.06
CA GLU A 188 41.36 5.40 25.32
C GLU A 188 41.46 5.01 23.84
N ALA A 189 41.78 5.99 23.01
CA ALA A 189 42.09 5.72 21.61
C ALA A 189 43.35 4.84 21.52
N GLY A 190 43.31 3.83 20.66
CA GLY A 190 44.38 2.90 20.41
C GLY A 190 44.34 1.60 21.22
N VAL A 191 43.36 1.43 22.09
CA VAL A 191 43.20 0.23 22.93
C VAL A 191 42.53 -0.90 22.14
N ASP A 192 43.00 -2.14 22.35
CA ASP A 192 42.38 -3.33 21.78
C ASP A 192 41.05 -3.65 22.50
N ILE A 193 40.03 -3.93 21.70
CA ILE A 193 38.65 -4.15 22.17
C ILE A 193 38.08 -5.43 21.57
N GLU A 194 37.04 -5.94 22.20
CA GLU A 194 36.23 -7.06 21.71
C GLU A 194 34.76 -6.67 21.69
N VAL A 195 34.06 -7.07 20.62
CA VAL A 195 32.63 -6.83 20.46
C VAL A 195 31.84 -7.87 21.26
N VAL A 196 31.09 -7.41 22.26
CA VAL A 196 30.30 -8.26 23.16
C VAL A 196 28.88 -8.46 22.67
N SER A 197 28.29 -7.42 22.06
CA SER A 197 26.95 -7.48 21.46
C SER A 197 26.86 -6.56 20.26
N ALA A 198 26.06 -6.95 19.27
CA ALA A 198 25.74 -6.13 18.11
C ALA A 198 24.29 -6.39 17.69
N ASP A 199 23.41 -5.45 18.02
CA ASP A 199 21.95 -5.57 17.82
C ASP A 199 21.46 -4.71 16.62
N GLY A 200 22.36 -4.42 15.66
CA GLY A 200 22.13 -3.59 14.47
C GLY A 200 21.88 -2.09 14.70
N THR A 201 21.46 -1.72 15.90
CA THR A 201 21.29 -0.32 16.36
C THR A 201 22.40 0.14 17.29
N ARG A 202 23.10 -0.79 17.91
CA ARG A 202 24.14 -0.54 18.90
C ARG A 202 25.15 -1.67 18.89
N ILE A 203 26.43 -1.32 18.87
CA ILE A 203 27.54 -2.24 19.11
C ILE A 203 28.06 -1.96 20.52
N LEU A 204 28.08 -2.99 21.37
CA LEU A 204 28.64 -2.93 22.71
C LEU A 204 30.02 -3.57 22.70
N ILE A 205 31.03 -2.84 23.18
CA ILE A 205 32.42 -3.30 23.24
C ILE A 205 32.94 -3.36 24.67
N LYS A 206 33.95 -4.20 24.88
CA LYS A 206 34.70 -4.29 26.13
C LYS A 206 36.20 -4.16 25.84
N LYS A 207 36.92 -3.50 26.74
CA LYS A 207 38.39 -3.43 26.70
C LYS A 207 38.97 -4.83 26.91
N MET A 208 39.90 -5.25 26.05
CA MET A 208 40.69 -6.45 26.32
C MET A 208 41.81 -6.10 27.30
N GLU A 209 41.83 -6.80 28.44
CA GLU A 209 42.92 -6.71 29.41
C GLU A 209 44.06 -7.58 28.88
N GLN A 210 45.21 -6.96 28.54
CA GLN A 210 46.40 -7.72 28.19
C GLN A 210 46.87 -8.45 29.44
N ALA A 211 46.73 -9.78 29.46
CA ALA A 211 47.32 -10.63 30.48
C ALA A 211 48.84 -10.42 30.46
N SER A 212 49.37 -9.72 31.47
CA SER A 212 50.79 -9.70 31.78
C SER A 212 51.20 -11.11 32.22
N GLN A 213 51.68 -11.93 31.28
CA GLN A 213 52.45 -13.12 31.63
C GLN A 213 53.89 -12.69 31.85
N THR A 214 54.20 -12.47 33.12
CA THR A 214 55.54 -12.39 33.69
C THR A 214 56.33 -13.63 33.30
N SER A 215 57.43 -13.40 32.59
CA SER A 215 58.58 -14.29 32.46
C SER A 215 59.15 -14.65 33.83
N SER A 216 59.28 -15.95 34.15
CA SER A 216 60.35 -16.58 34.95
C SER A 216 60.20 -18.10 34.87
#